data_AF-A0A3N5MR26-F1
#
_entry.id   AF-A0A3N5MR26-F1
#
_cell.length_a   1.000
_cell.length_b   1.000
_cell.length_c   1.000
_cell.angle_alpha   90.00
_cell.angle_beta   90.00
_cell.angle_gamma   90.00
#
_symmetry.space_group_name_H-M   'P 1'
#
loop_
_entity.id
_entity.type
_entity.pdbx_description
1 polymer ?
#
loop_
_entity_poly.entity_id
_entity_poly.type
_entity_poly.pdbx_seq_one_letter_code
_entity_poly.pdbx_strand_id
1 'polypeptide(L)'
;LDAVLCSHAALHSFMQAKSAEMAILSAVNLGGDADTVGACCGALAGANWGLAALPDRWKAGLERYDELVQLAERLWKIRKDGGF
;
A
#
# COMPACT_ATOMS: atom_id res chain seq x y z
N LEU A 1 -12.07 6.49 -11.95
CA LEU A 1 -12.95 5.43 -11.38
C LEU A 1 -13.83 6.06 -10.30
N ASP A 2 -14.97 5.46 -9.89
CA ASP A 2 -15.63 5.90 -8.65
C ASP A 2 -15.03 5.17 -7.43
N ALA A 3 -15.34 5.65 -6.23
CA ALA A 3 -14.77 5.12 -4.99
C ALA A 3 -15.14 3.64 -4.73
N VAL A 4 -16.32 3.21 -5.21
CA VAL A 4 -16.82 1.84 -5.01
C VAL A 4 -16.02 0.87 -5.86
N LEU A 5 -15.85 1.19 -7.15
CA LEU A 5 -15.07 0.38 -8.08
C LEU A 5 -13.59 0.31 -7.68
N CYS A 6 -13.02 1.41 -7.18
CA CYS A 6 -11.65 1.42 -6.69
C CYS A 6 -11.46 0.47 -5.50
N SER A 7 -12.33 0.62 -4.50
CA SER A 7 -12.29 -0.19 -3.28
C SER A 7 -12.48 -1.67 -3.60
N HIS A 8 -13.38 -2.00 -4.54
CA HIS A 8 -13.61 -3.37 -4.98
C HIS A 8 -12.37 -3.97 -5.66
N ALA A 9 -11.79 -3.27 -6.64
CA ALA A 9 -10.63 -3.75 -7.39
C ALA A 9 -9.39 -3.93 -6.48
N ALA A 10 -9.15 -2.96 -5.60
CA ALA A 10 -8.04 -3.01 -4.64
C ALA A 10 -8.20 -4.18 -3.65
N LEU A 11 -9.39 -4.35 -3.08
CA LEU A 11 -9.68 -5.42 -2.14
C LEU A 11 -9.62 -6.80 -2.81
N HIS A 12 -10.17 -6.94 -4.01
CA HIS A 12 -10.10 -8.20 -4.76
C HIS A 12 -8.65 -8.62 -5.02
N SER A 13 -7.82 -7.69 -5.53
CA SER A 13 -6.41 -7.95 -5.81
C SER A 13 -5.62 -8.31 -4.55
N PHE A 14 -5.90 -7.64 -3.44
CA PHE A 14 -5.32 -7.92 -2.13
C PHE A 14 -5.69 -9.33 -1.62
N MET A 15 -6.99 -9.67 -1.64
CA MET A 15 -7.49 -10.93 -1.07
C MET A 15 -7.06 -12.17 -1.84
N GLN A 16 -6.78 -12.05 -3.14
CA GLN A 16 -6.33 -13.17 -3.97
C GLN A 16 -4.81 -13.39 -3.92
N ALA A 17 -4.05 -12.43 -3.40
CA ALA A 17 -2.60 -12.44 -3.44
C ALA A 17 -1.97 -13.22 -2.27
N LYS A 18 -0.80 -13.81 -2.54
CA LYS A 18 0.00 -14.54 -1.54
C LYS A 18 1.20 -13.73 -1.01
N SER A 19 1.42 -12.54 -1.56
CA SER A 19 2.47 -11.61 -1.14
C SER A 19 2.07 -10.17 -1.46
N ALA A 20 2.69 -9.20 -0.78
CA ALA A 20 2.46 -7.78 -1.05
C ALA A 20 2.82 -7.40 -2.49
N GLU A 21 3.92 -7.95 -3.01
CA GLU A 21 4.34 -7.75 -4.40
C GLU A 21 3.29 -8.27 -5.39
N MET A 22 2.77 -9.48 -5.17
CA MET A 22 1.71 -10.05 -6.01
C MET A 22 0.44 -9.21 -5.96
N ALA A 23 0.02 -8.76 -4.78
CA ALA A 23 -1.16 -7.91 -4.59
C ALA A 23 -1.07 -6.61 -5.40
N ILE A 24 0.02 -5.87 -5.20
CA ILE A 24 0.24 -4.56 -5.80
C ILE A 24 0.41 -4.70 -7.32
N LEU A 25 1.18 -5.68 -7.80
CA LEU A 25 1.34 -5.93 -9.23
C LEU A 25 0.01 -6.33 -9.88
N SER A 26 -0.82 -7.13 -9.21
CA SER A 26 -2.13 -7.51 -9.74
C SER A 26 -3.03 -6.28 -9.86
N ALA A 27 -3.06 -5.43 -8.83
CA ALA A 27 -3.85 -4.21 -8.78
C ALA A 27 -3.48 -3.22 -9.90
N VAL A 28 -2.19 -2.93 -10.10
CA VAL A 28 -1.77 -1.96 -11.15
C VAL A 28 -1.94 -2.51 -12.57
N ASN A 29 -1.83 -3.83 -12.75
CA ASN A 29 -2.01 -4.46 -14.06
C ASN A 29 -3.48 -4.59 -14.50
N LEU A 30 -4.45 -4.26 -13.64
CA LEU A 30 -5.86 -4.12 -14.05
C LEU A 30 -6.08 -2.98 -15.05
N GLY A 31 -5.16 -2.01 -15.11
CA GLY A 31 -5.26 -0.83 -15.97
C GLY A 31 -6.33 0.16 -15.50
N GLY A 32 -6.68 1.11 -16.39
CA GLY A 32 -7.60 2.19 -16.05
C GLY A 32 -7.00 3.14 -15.02
N ASP A 33 -7.64 3.27 -13.86
CA ASP A 33 -7.23 4.11 -12.73
C ASP A 33 -6.21 3.35 -11.84
N ALA A 34 -5.14 2.91 -12.48
CA ALA A 34 -4.19 1.95 -11.93
C ALA A 34 -3.38 2.51 -10.74
N ASP A 35 -3.10 3.81 -10.74
CA ASP A 35 -2.43 4.51 -9.66
C ASP A 35 -3.29 4.54 -8.39
N THR A 36 -4.56 4.91 -8.51
CA THR A 36 -5.48 4.94 -7.36
C THR A 36 -5.72 3.53 -6.81
N VAL A 37 -6.01 2.55 -7.68
CA VAL A 37 -6.24 1.15 -7.25
C VAL A 37 -4.97 0.54 -6.66
N GLY A 38 -3.82 0.81 -7.27
CA GLY A 38 -2.51 0.40 -6.77
C GLY A 38 -2.19 0.99 -5.40
N ALA A 39 -2.49 2.28 -5.18
CA ALA A 39 -2.29 2.94 -3.89
C ALA A 39 -3.19 2.35 -2.79
N CYS A 40 -4.49 2.15 -3.06
CA CYS A 40 -5.41 1.51 -2.12
C CYS A 40 -5.00 0.08 -1.80
N CYS A 41 -4.64 -0.72 -2.81
CA CYS A 41 -4.17 -2.08 -2.62
C CYS A 41 -2.84 -2.11 -1.84
N GLY A 42 -1.92 -1.19 -2.14
CA GLY A 42 -0.64 -1.04 -1.47
C GLY A 42 -0.78 -0.70 0.02
N ALA A 43 -1.76 0.14 0.39
CA ALA A 43 -2.06 0.43 1.79
C ALA A 43 -2.53 -0.84 2.53
N LEU A 44 -3.44 -1.62 1.94
CA LEU A 44 -3.90 -2.89 2.51
C LEU A 44 -2.76 -3.92 2.63
N ALA A 45 -1.99 -4.07 1.55
CA ALA A 45 -0.87 -5.00 1.50
C ALA A 45 0.22 -4.64 2.51
N GLY A 46 0.57 -3.35 2.61
CA GLY A 46 1.55 -2.83 3.55
C GLY A 46 1.12 -3.02 5.00
N ALA A 47 -0.16 -2.82 5.31
CA ALA A 47 -0.70 -3.08 6.64
C ALA A 47 -0.68 -4.57 7.03
N ASN A 48 -0.92 -5.48 6.08
CA ASN A 48 -0.98 -6.92 6.33
C ASN A 48 0.38 -7.62 6.35
N TRP A 49 1.24 -7.37 5.36
CA TRP A 49 2.55 -8.05 5.24
C TRP A 49 3.71 -7.23 5.81
N GLY A 50 3.51 -5.93 6.07
CA GLY A 50 4.54 -5.03 6.59
C GLY A 50 5.51 -4.49 5.52
N LEU A 51 6.21 -3.41 5.87
CA LEU A 51 7.16 -2.72 4.99
C LEU A 51 8.32 -3.62 4.52
N ALA A 52 8.76 -4.56 5.36
CA ALA A 52 9.84 -5.49 5.05
C ALA A 52 9.47 -6.49 3.93
N ALA A 53 8.18 -6.73 3.68
CA ALA A 53 7.72 -7.60 2.61
C ALA A 53 7.72 -6.93 1.23
N LEU A 54 7.92 -5.62 1.15
CA LEU A 54 8.06 -4.92 -0.12
C LEU A 54 9.46 -5.11 -0.71
N PRO A 55 9.57 -5.35 -2.02
CA PRO A 55 10.86 -5.47 -2.69
C PRO A 55 11.76 -4.26 -2.48
N ASP A 56 13.05 -4.51 -2.16
CA ASP A 56 14.04 -3.43 -1.96
C ASP A 56 14.16 -2.50 -3.16
N ARG A 57 14.04 -3.05 -4.37
CA ARG A 57 14.06 -2.28 -5.62
C ARG A 57 12.93 -1.24 -5.73
N TRP A 58 11.77 -1.50 -5.11
CA TRP A 58 10.67 -0.53 -5.10
C TRP A 58 10.94 0.59 -4.10
N LYS A 59 11.50 0.26 -2.94
CA LYS A 59 11.88 1.23 -1.91
C LYS A 59 12.99 2.16 -2.42
N ALA A 60 14.00 1.61 -3.09
CA ALA A 60 15.10 2.38 -3.67
C ALA A 60 14.66 3.36 -4.77
N GLY A 61 13.58 3.06 -5.49
CA GLY A 61 13.02 3.92 -6.53
C GLY A 61 11.93 4.88 -6.04
N LEU A 62 11.52 4.80 -4.77
CA LEU A 62 10.43 5.61 -4.24
C LEU A 62 10.94 7.00 -3.84
N GLU A 63 10.36 8.02 -4.46
CA GLU A 63 10.65 9.41 -4.14
C GLU A 63 10.35 9.69 -2.66
N ARG A 64 11.30 10.35 -1.97
CA ARG A 64 11.18 10.76 -0.55
C ARG A 64 10.88 9.60 0.40
N TYR A 65 11.36 8.39 0.08
CA TYR A 65 11.18 7.18 0.88
C TYR A 65 11.46 7.41 2.38
N ASP A 66 12.62 8.00 2.72
CA ASP A 66 13.01 8.23 4.11
C ASP A 66 12.04 9.15 4.85
N GLU A 67 11.55 10.21 4.19
CA GLU A 67 10.56 11.12 4.78
C GLU A 67 9.23 10.42 5.04
N LEU A 68 8.79 9.55 4.13
CA LEU A 68 7.55 8.77 4.25
C LEU A 68 7.64 7.79 5.43
N VAL A 69 8.76 7.08 5.57
CA VAL A 69 8.99 6.15 6.69
C VAL A 69 9.01 6.91 8.01
N GLN A 70 9.74 8.02 8.10
CA GLN A 70 9.77 8.85 9.31
C GLN A 70 8.39 9.41 9.66
N LEU A 71 7.60 9.81 8.66
CA LEU A 71 6.22 10.27 8.89
C LEU A 71 5.35 9.15 9.46
N ALA A 72 5.42 7.94 8.89
CA ALA A 72 4.68 6.79 9.36
C ALA A 72 5.04 6.44 10.82
N GLU A 73 6.34 6.47 11.17
CA GLU A 73 6.81 6.24 12.53
C GLU A 73 6.30 7.30 13.52
N ARG A 74 6.31 8.58 13.14
CA ARG A 74 5.75 9.66 13.98
C ARG A 74 4.26 9.49 14.21
N LEU A 75 3.49 9.15 13.17
CA LEU A 75 2.05 8.90 13.28
C LEU A 75 1.77 7.71 14.20
N TRP A 76 2.53 6.62 14.05
CA TRP A 76 2.42 5.44 14.91
C TRP A 76 2.73 5.77 16.38
N LYS A 77 3.77 6.58 16.63
CA LYS A 77 4.12 7.02 17.98
C LYS A 77 2.98 7.83 18.62
N ILE A 78 2.41 8.80 17.90
CA ILE A 78 1.25 9.58 18.40
C ILE A 78 0.09 8.65 18.76
N ARG A 79 -0.22 7.68 17.90
CA ARG A 79 -1.29 6.70 18.13
C ARG A 79 -1.01 5.79 19.33
N LYS A 80 0.24 5.41 19.55
CA LYS A 80 0.69 4.53 20.65
C LYS A 80 0.69 5.27 21.99
N ASP A 81 1.06 6.55 21.99
CA ASP A 81 1.21 7.37 23.19
C ASP A 81 -0.14 7.95 23.70
N GLY A 82 -1.28 7.51 23.14
CA GLY A 82 -2.62 7.90 23.59
C GLY A 82 -3.07 9.27 23.08
N GLY A 83 -2.54 9.74 21.94
CA GLY A 83 -3.19 10.81 21.18
C GLY A 83 -4.51 10.28 20.64
N PHE A 84 -5.58 10.52 21.41
CA PHE A 84 -6.94 9.92 21.40
C PHE A 84 -7.09 8.63 22.20
#